data_AF-A0A2G1WBX3-F1
#
_entry.id   AF-A0A2G1WBX3-F1
#
_cell.length_a   1.000
_cell.length_b   1.000
_cell.length_c   1.000
_cell.angle_alpha   90.00
_cell.angle_beta   90.00
_cell.angle_gamma   90.00
#
_symmetry.space_group_name_H-M   'P 1'
#
loop_
_entity.id
_entity.type
_entity.pdbx_description
1 polymer ?
#
loop_
_entity_poly.entity_id
_entity_poly.type
_entity_poly.pdbx_seq_one_letter_code
_entity_poly.pdbx_strand_id
1 'polypeptide(L)'
;MTPVHPGDRSSAAMLRKQEAIEQSMCFGRSIRWPVLQVVGVEISVAMSLPLGLFAAIAFGVSAHLTDTTASANWQSHAHWMAWLIGFWLMGLLIQTTIAVFHQRSAGVHRGGCIVSIGGVWAAPTQRPHGISVAGVLMIWSLCMLALGLGSLTLIGVSLITIDAPLKGDAIVWLDDPWAAAAWLWCLQGVWNLLPLPQSLGRVGWALVFALFGGGPTHDPRICLRSMRAWIIAMALLTLVGGNLLLSTSGVTSQAGGMAWPAVTGVVGLSLWLFTSAGSPDLTAIYESIVRRAEYTEVGERNVIGRFRGRFGPLATWRRFRARREDAAKHQRLRETMQREHREADDASRVDEILQRLHQDGVASLSRDERELLQRVSEALKNERQDIERDVDSQE
;
A
#
# COMPACT_ATOMS: atom_id res chain seq x y z
N MET A 1 -21.26 -16.68 -48.51
CA MET A 1 -20.05 -16.89 -47.69
C MET A 1 -19.33 -15.57 -47.58
N THR A 2 -19.47 -14.86 -46.46
CA THR A 2 -18.77 -13.59 -46.22
C THR A 2 -17.29 -13.87 -45.92
N PRO A 3 -16.35 -13.15 -46.56
CA PRO A 3 -14.93 -13.37 -46.32
C PRO A 3 -14.57 -12.91 -44.91
N VAL A 4 -14.03 -13.84 -44.10
CA VAL A 4 -13.53 -13.56 -42.76
C VAL A 4 -12.28 -12.71 -42.88
N HIS A 5 -12.31 -11.49 -42.33
CA HIS A 5 -11.18 -10.57 -42.35
C HIS A 5 -10.01 -11.17 -41.56
N PRO A 6 -8.77 -11.12 -42.07
CA PRO A 6 -7.59 -11.68 -41.39
C PRO A 6 -7.30 -11.06 -40.00
N GLY A 7 -7.92 -9.93 -39.65
CA GLY A 7 -7.87 -9.34 -38.30
C GLY A 7 -8.65 -10.13 -37.22
N ASP A 8 -9.70 -10.87 -37.59
CA ASP A 8 -10.55 -11.57 -36.61
C ASP A 8 -9.93 -12.85 -36.06
N ARG A 9 -8.96 -13.44 -36.77
CA ARG A 9 -8.19 -14.60 -36.26
C ARG A 9 -7.20 -14.19 -35.17
N SER A 10 -6.71 -12.95 -35.21
CA SER A 10 -5.83 -12.38 -34.18
C SER A 10 -6.61 -12.15 -32.87
N SER A 11 -7.79 -11.54 -32.94
CA SER A 11 -8.62 -11.26 -31.76
C SER A 11 -9.12 -12.54 -31.08
N ALA A 12 -9.57 -13.54 -31.85
CA ALA A 12 -10.02 -14.82 -31.29
C ALA A 12 -8.88 -15.63 -30.65
N ALA A 13 -7.67 -15.63 -31.24
CA ALA A 13 -6.50 -16.28 -30.65
C ALA A 13 -5.99 -15.54 -29.41
N MET A 14 -6.08 -14.21 -29.40
CA MET A 14 -5.74 -13.37 -28.25
C MET A 14 -6.76 -13.57 -27.11
N LEU A 15 -8.06 -13.66 -27.43
CA LEU A 15 -9.13 -14.00 -26.49
C LEU A 15 -8.97 -15.41 -25.91
N ARG A 16 -8.63 -16.43 -26.71
CA ARG A 16 -8.34 -17.77 -26.18
C ARG A 16 -7.09 -17.82 -25.33
N LYS A 17 -6.03 -17.07 -25.69
CA LYS A 17 -4.87 -16.91 -24.82
C LYS A 17 -5.23 -16.16 -23.54
N GLN A 18 -6.13 -15.19 -23.61
CA GLN A 18 -6.60 -14.43 -22.46
C GLN A 18 -7.49 -15.28 -21.55
N GLU A 19 -8.38 -16.09 -22.10
CA GLU A 19 -9.15 -17.11 -21.38
C GLU A 19 -8.24 -18.17 -20.79
N ALA A 20 -7.22 -18.63 -21.52
CA ALA A 20 -6.22 -19.55 -20.98
C ALA A 20 -5.37 -18.89 -19.88
N ILE A 21 -5.11 -17.58 -19.96
CA ILE A 21 -4.41 -16.81 -18.91
C ILE A 21 -5.35 -16.50 -17.74
N GLU A 22 -6.64 -16.31 -17.96
CA GLU A 22 -7.66 -16.17 -16.91
C GLU A 22 -7.87 -17.48 -16.18
N GLN A 23 -7.97 -18.56 -16.93
CA GLN A 23 -7.90 -19.92 -16.43
C GLN A 23 -6.56 -20.12 -15.72
N SER A 24 -5.41 -19.63 -16.23
CA SER A 24 -4.09 -19.73 -15.59
C SER A 24 -3.95 -18.88 -14.33
N MET A 25 -4.58 -17.69 -14.27
CA MET A 25 -4.69 -16.84 -13.09
C MET A 25 -5.67 -17.43 -12.05
N CYS A 26 -6.53 -18.35 -12.49
CA CYS A 26 -7.31 -19.21 -11.62
C CYS A 26 -6.52 -20.41 -11.05
N PHE A 27 -5.20 -20.54 -11.31
CA PHE A 27 -4.40 -21.63 -10.73
C PHE A 27 -3.87 -21.25 -9.36
N GLY A 28 -4.49 -21.83 -8.34
CA GLY A 28 -3.90 -22.99 -7.69
C GLY A 28 -4.86 -24.16 -7.90
N ARG A 29 -4.38 -25.42 -7.88
CA ARG A 29 -5.18 -26.65 -7.94
C ARG A 29 -6.17 -26.83 -6.76
N SER A 30 -6.66 -25.75 -6.15
CA SER A 30 -7.76 -25.85 -5.21
C SER A 30 -9.03 -26.01 -6.03
N ILE A 31 -9.75 -27.09 -5.75
CA ILE A 31 -11.14 -27.24 -6.13
C ILE A 31 -11.85 -25.97 -5.63
N ARG A 32 -12.60 -25.31 -6.52
CA ARG A 32 -13.41 -24.15 -6.19
C ARG A 32 -14.85 -24.55 -6.39
N TRP A 33 -15.69 -24.13 -5.47
CA TRP A 33 -17.12 -24.29 -5.63
C TRP A 33 -17.72 -22.94 -5.95
N PRO A 34 -18.32 -22.76 -7.14
CA PRO A 34 -19.13 -21.58 -7.41
C PRO A 34 -20.32 -21.64 -6.46
N VAL A 35 -20.47 -20.63 -5.60
CA VAL A 35 -21.53 -20.62 -4.59
C VAL A 35 -22.66 -19.70 -5.02
N LEU A 36 -22.34 -18.48 -5.43
CA LEU A 36 -23.34 -17.46 -5.71
C LEU A 36 -22.82 -16.45 -6.73
N GLN A 37 -23.69 -15.97 -7.61
CA GLN A 37 -23.41 -14.82 -8.45
C GLN A 37 -24.22 -13.62 -7.95
N VAL A 38 -23.54 -12.56 -7.50
CA VAL A 38 -24.17 -11.35 -6.96
C VAL A 38 -23.85 -10.17 -7.87
N VAL A 39 -24.85 -9.66 -8.58
CA VAL A 39 -24.72 -8.46 -9.44
C VAL A 39 -23.56 -8.60 -10.45
N GLY A 40 -23.46 -9.78 -11.08
CA GLY A 40 -22.41 -10.08 -12.08
C GLY A 40 -21.03 -10.42 -11.51
N VAL A 41 -20.85 -10.41 -10.19
CA VAL A 41 -19.64 -10.91 -9.51
C VAL A 41 -19.83 -12.37 -9.12
N GLU A 42 -18.93 -13.25 -9.55
CA GLU A 42 -18.94 -14.65 -9.15
C GLU A 42 -18.24 -14.81 -7.80
N ILE A 43 -18.99 -15.29 -6.80
CA ILE A 43 -18.47 -15.67 -5.49
C ILE A 43 -18.24 -17.17 -5.48
N SER A 44 -16.99 -17.56 -5.28
CA SER A 44 -16.58 -18.95 -5.14
C SER A 44 -15.91 -19.17 -3.80
N VAL A 45 -15.98 -20.41 -3.33
CA VAL A 45 -15.35 -20.82 -2.06
C VAL A 45 -14.16 -21.72 -2.39
N ALA A 46 -13.00 -21.39 -1.82
CA ALA A 46 -11.83 -22.25 -1.88
C ALA A 46 -11.98 -23.42 -0.91
N MET A 47 -11.49 -24.61 -1.28
CA MET A 47 -11.45 -25.79 -0.39
C MET A 47 -10.83 -25.55 0.99
N SER A 48 -9.99 -24.53 1.14
CA SER A 48 -9.42 -24.18 2.44
C SER A 48 -10.48 -23.78 3.46
N LEU A 49 -11.59 -23.16 3.05
CA LEU A 49 -12.68 -22.77 3.94
C LEU A 49 -13.41 -23.97 4.56
N PRO A 50 -13.96 -24.93 3.79
CA PRO A 50 -14.62 -26.11 4.35
C PRO A 50 -13.65 -27.03 5.10
N LEU A 51 -12.41 -27.21 4.61
CA LEU A 51 -11.39 -27.98 5.33
C LEU A 51 -11.01 -27.30 6.66
N GLY A 52 -10.94 -25.96 6.65
CA GLY A 52 -10.71 -25.15 7.83
C GLY A 52 -11.81 -25.28 8.87
N LEU A 53 -13.06 -25.18 8.43
CA LEU A 53 -14.23 -25.37 9.27
C LEU A 53 -14.26 -26.79 9.86
N PHE A 54 -14.00 -27.80 9.02
CA PHE A 54 -13.91 -29.18 9.47
C PHE A 54 -12.80 -29.39 10.50
N ALA A 55 -11.61 -28.82 10.27
CA ALA A 55 -10.52 -28.87 11.23
C ALA A 55 -10.90 -28.18 12.55
N ALA A 56 -11.51 -27.00 12.50
CA ALA A 56 -11.96 -26.28 13.69
C ALA A 56 -12.98 -27.11 14.50
N ILE A 57 -13.95 -27.74 13.83
CA ILE A 57 -14.92 -28.63 14.45
C ILE A 57 -14.22 -29.86 15.03
N ALA A 58 -13.33 -30.50 14.28
CA ALA A 58 -12.61 -31.69 14.72
C ALA A 58 -11.72 -31.40 15.94
N PHE A 59 -11.01 -30.28 15.96
CA PHE A 59 -10.24 -29.84 17.13
C PHE A 59 -11.15 -29.59 18.33
N GLY A 60 -12.29 -28.93 18.12
CA GLY A 60 -13.31 -28.71 19.14
C GLY A 60 -13.84 -29.99 19.77
N VAL A 61 -14.24 -30.94 18.92
CA VAL A 61 -14.72 -32.27 19.34
C VAL A 61 -13.59 -33.03 20.04
N SER A 62 -12.36 -33.00 19.52
CA SER A 62 -11.23 -33.73 20.12
C SER A 62 -10.87 -33.20 21.51
N ALA A 63 -10.88 -31.87 21.69
CA ALA A 63 -10.60 -31.24 22.98
C ALA A 63 -11.63 -31.68 24.03
N HIS A 64 -12.89 -31.80 23.62
CA HIS A 64 -13.94 -32.32 24.49
C HIS A 64 -13.77 -33.80 24.83
N LEU A 65 -13.42 -34.65 23.85
CA LEU A 65 -13.22 -36.08 24.08
C LEU A 65 -12.04 -36.38 25.02
N THR A 66 -11.04 -35.51 25.06
CA THR A 66 -9.90 -35.64 25.98
C THR A 66 -10.18 -35.16 27.39
N ASP A 67 -11.20 -34.32 27.60
CA ASP A 67 -11.56 -33.82 28.92
C ASP A 67 -12.55 -34.78 29.61
N THR A 68 -12.02 -35.88 30.14
CA THR A 68 -12.79 -36.92 30.85
C THR A 68 -13.54 -36.42 32.08
N THR A 69 -13.25 -35.20 32.54
CA THR A 69 -13.88 -34.55 33.70
C THR A 69 -15.03 -33.61 33.33
N ALA A 70 -15.17 -33.20 32.06
CA ALA A 70 -16.12 -32.18 31.60
C ALA A 70 -17.34 -32.72 30.84
N SER A 71 -17.79 -33.94 31.15
CA SER A 71 -18.99 -34.55 30.52
C SER A 71 -20.29 -33.76 30.76
N ALA A 72 -20.30 -32.80 31.68
CA ALA A 72 -21.52 -32.08 32.07
C ALA A 72 -21.99 -30.98 31.11
N ASN A 73 -21.16 -30.47 30.18
CA ASN A 73 -21.49 -29.23 29.46
C ASN A 73 -21.05 -29.17 27.98
N TRP A 74 -21.11 -30.29 27.24
CA TRP A 74 -20.85 -30.29 25.79
C TRP A 74 -21.61 -29.19 25.03
N GLN A 75 -22.87 -28.96 25.43
CA GLN A 75 -23.73 -27.96 24.81
C GLN A 75 -23.15 -26.54 24.95
N SER A 76 -22.56 -26.16 26.09
CA SER A 76 -21.98 -24.82 26.25
C SER A 76 -20.71 -24.64 25.41
N HIS A 77 -19.83 -25.65 25.34
CA HIS A 77 -18.64 -25.62 24.49
C HIS A 77 -18.99 -25.55 23.00
N ALA A 78 -19.97 -26.35 22.57
CA ALA A 78 -20.46 -26.33 21.20
C ALA A 78 -21.09 -24.96 20.86
N HIS A 79 -21.87 -24.37 21.76
CA HIS A 79 -22.42 -23.02 21.58
C HIS A 79 -21.31 -21.96 21.49
N TRP A 80 -20.31 -22.02 22.36
CA TRP A 80 -19.19 -21.09 22.34
C TRP A 80 -18.37 -21.19 21.05
N MET A 81 -18.06 -22.41 20.58
CA MET A 81 -17.37 -22.62 19.31
C MET A 81 -18.20 -22.18 18.11
N ALA A 82 -19.50 -22.50 18.09
CA ALA A 82 -20.40 -22.05 17.03
C ALA A 82 -20.47 -20.52 16.98
N TRP A 83 -20.46 -19.87 18.15
CA TRP A 83 -20.42 -18.42 18.27
C TRP A 83 -19.13 -17.83 17.69
N LEU A 84 -17.96 -18.39 18.04
CA LEU A 84 -16.66 -17.96 17.48
C LEU A 84 -16.58 -18.16 15.96
N ILE A 85 -17.05 -19.30 15.46
CA ILE A 85 -17.16 -19.58 14.02
C ILE A 85 -18.09 -18.55 13.36
N GLY A 86 -19.21 -18.19 14.01
CA GLY A 86 -20.13 -17.15 13.54
C GLY A 86 -19.43 -15.80 13.37
N PHE A 87 -18.65 -15.36 14.37
CA PHE A 87 -17.88 -14.12 14.29
C PHE A 87 -16.75 -14.18 13.25
N TRP A 88 -16.11 -15.34 13.08
CA TRP A 88 -15.15 -15.56 11.98
C TRP A 88 -15.81 -15.37 10.62
N LEU A 89 -16.94 -16.04 10.39
CA LEU A 89 -17.70 -15.96 9.15
C LEU A 89 -18.23 -14.54 8.89
N MET A 90 -18.61 -13.81 9.95
CA MET A 90 -19.00 -12.41 9.84
C MET A 90 -17.86 -11.52 9.31
N GLY A 91 -16.62 -11.73 9.78
CA GLY A 91 -15.45 -11.04 9.25
C GLY A 91 -15.22 -11.33 7.76
N LEU A 92 -15.37 -12.59 7.33
CA LEU A 92 -15.30 -12.97 5.92
C LEU A 92 -16.44 -12.36 5.09
N LEU A 93 -17.65 -12.29 5.64
CA LEU A 93 -18.81 -11.68 4.99
C LEU A 93 -18.58 -10.18 4.75
N ILE A 94 -18.04 -9.46 5.74
CA ILE A 94 -17.70 -8.04 5.63
C ILE A 94 -16.65 -7.83 4.53
N GLN A 95 -15.58 -8.62 4.54
CA GLN A 95 -14.55 -8.55 3.50
C GLN A 95 -15.12 -8.83 2.10
N THR A 96 -16.00 -9.83 1.99
CA THR A 96 -16.64 -10.22 0.73
C THR A 96 -17.53 -9.09 0.24
N THR A 97 -18.28 -8.45 1.14
CA THR A 97 -19.14 -7.31 0.83
C THR A 97 -18.32 -6.13 0.33
N ILE A 98 -17.21 -5.80 0.99
CA ILE A 98 -16.28 -4.73 0.55
C ILE A 98 -15.74 -5.04 -0.86
N ALA A 99 -15.28 -6.28 -1.09
CA ALA A 99 -14.75 -6.71 -2.38
C ALA A 99 -15.81 -6.62 -3.49
N VAL A 100 -16.99 -7.20 -3.29
CA VAL A 100 -18.10 -7.19 -4.26
C VAL A 100 -18.59 -5.77 -4.53
N PHE A 101 -18.79 -4.95 -3.48
CA PHE A 101 -19.22 -3.57 -3.61
C PHE A 101 -18.22 -2.73 -4.42
N HIS A 102 -16.92 -2.92 -4.15
CA HIS A 102 -15.88 -2.23 -4.92
C HIS A 102 -15.83 -2.70 -6.38
N GLN A 103 -15.90 -4.02 -6.63
CA GLN A 103 -15.94 -4.57 -7.99
C GLN A 103 -17.13 -4.02 -8.79
N ARG A 104 -18.30 -3.95 -8.16
CA ARG A 104 -19.52 -3.35 -8.73
C ARG A 104 -19.33 -1.86 -9.03
N SER A 105 -18.88 -1.08 -8.05
CA SER A 105 -18.67 0.36 -8.19
C SER A 105 -17.62 0.68 -9.26
N ALA A 106 -16.68 -0.24 -9.48
CA ALA A 106 -15.67 -0.13 -10.51
C ALA A 106 -16.13 -0.53 -11.92
N GLY A 107 -17.39 -0.95 -12.11
CA GLY A 107 -17.95 -1.34 -13.41
C GLY A 107 -17.37 -2.64 -13.98
N VAL A 108 -16.94 -3.56 -13.12
CA VAL A 108 -16.26 -4.79 -13.53
C VAL A 108 -17.30 -5.86 -13.87
N HIS A 109 -17.44 -6.18 -15.17
CA HIS A 109 -18.47 -7.10 -15.65
C HIS A 109 -18.14 -8.60 -15.49
N ARG A 110 -16.88 -8.95 -15.15
CA ARG A 110 -16.41 -10.34 -14.94
C ARG A 110 -15.44 -10.41 -13.75
N GLY A 111 -15.92 -9.99 -12.58
CA GLY A 111 -15.16 -10.06 -11.33
C GLY A 111 -15.36 -11.40 -10.65
N GLY A 112 -14.27 -12.01 -10.19
CA GLY A 112 -14.29 -13.18 -9.30
C GLY A 112 -13.88 -12.79 -7.89
N CYS A 113 -14.65 -13.24 -6.91
CA CYS A 113 -14.35 -13.15 -5.48
C CYS A 113 -14.23 -14.57 -4.94
N ILE A 114 -13.10 -14.90 -4.33
CA ILE A 114 -12.85 -16.20 -3.72
C ILE A 114 -12.79 -16.02 -2.22
N VAL A 115 -13.66 -16.70 -1.50
CA VAL A 115 -13.61 -16.75 -0.04
C VAL A 115 -12.77 -17.95 0.39
N SER A 116 -11.76 -17.70 1.22
CA SER A 116 -10.87 -18.70 1.79
C SER A 116 -10.96 -18.67 3.32
N ILE A 117 -10.38 -19.67 3.99
CA ILE A 117 -10.34 -19.68 5.46
C ILE A 117 -9.72 -18.41 6.03
N GLY A 118 -8.61 -17.93 5.44
CA GLY A 118 -7.83 -16.80 5.96
C GLY A 118 -8.32 -15.43 5.51
N GLY A 119 -9.33 -15.35 4.65
CA GLY A 119 -9.81 -14.08 4.10
C GLY A 119 -10.35 -14.20 2.69
N VAL A 120 -10.63 -13.04 2.11
CA VAL A 120 -11.15 -12.93 0.75
C VAL A 120 -10.03 -12.65 -0.22
N TRP A 121 -10.02 -13.35 -1.34
CA TRP A 121 -9.19 -13.04 -2.50
C TRP A 121 -10.08 -12.45 -3.58
N ALA A 122 -9.73 -11.27 -4.06
CA ALA A 122 -10.36 -10.68 -5.23
C ALA A 122 -9.40 -10.82 -6.41
N ALA A 123 -9.87 -11.44 -7.50
CA ALA A 123 -9.11 -11.40 -8.74
C ALA A 123 -8.85 -9.93 -9.11
N PRO A 124 -7.68 -9.59 -9.67
CA PRO A 124 -7.41 -8.25 -10.15
C PRO A 124 -8.54 -7.82 -11.08
N THR A 125 -9.21 -6.73 -10.74
CA THR A 125 -10.40 -6.28 -11.47
C THR A 125 -10.04 -5.97 -12.90
N GLN A 126 -10.55 -6.78 -13.83
CA GLN A 126 -10.40 -6.51 -15.24
C GLN A 126 -11.37 -5.40 -15.64
N ARG A 127 -10.86 -4.17 -15.77
CA ARG A 127 -11.55 -3.17 -16.58
C ARG A 127 -11.16 -3.36 -18.04
N PRO A 128 -11.99 -2.91 -18.99
CA PRO A 128 -11.59 -2.82 -20.40
C PRO A 128 -10.31 -2.00 -20.64
N HIS A 129 -9.84 -1.23 -19.65
CA HIS A 129 -8.65 -0.38 -19.71
C HIS A 129 -7.52 -0.80 -18.73
N GLY A 130 -7.51 -2.07 -18.27
CA GLY A 130 -6.44 -2.62 -17.43
C GLY A 130 -6.80 -2.86 -15.95
N ILE A 131 -5.84 -3.41 -15.19
CA ILE A 131 -5.98 -3.68 -13.75
C ILE A 131 -5.86 -2.37 -12.97
N SER A 132 -6.87 -2.01 -12.19
CA SER A 132 -6.78 -0.86 -11.28
C SER A 132 -5.92 -1.22 -10.07
N VAL A 133 -4.63 -0.91 -10.15
CA VAL A 133 -3.66 -1.05 -9.06
C VAL A 133 -4.15 -0.38 -7.78
N ALA A 134 -4.67 0.84 -7.91
CA ALA A 134 -5.28 1.57 -6.80
C ALA A 134 -6.53 0.86 -6.25
N GLY A 135 -7.33 0.22 -7.10
CA GLY A 135 -8.53 -0.50 -6.67
C GLY A 135 -8.22 -1.72 -5.81
N VAL A 136 -7.21 -2.51 -6.18
CA VAL A 136 -6.81 -3.69 -5.39
C VAL A 136 -6.21 -3.27 -4.05
N LEU A 137 -5.34 -2.25 -4.03
CA LEU A 137 -4.81 -1.71 -2.76
C LEU A 137 -5.91 -1.12 -1.89
N MET A 138 -6.90 -0.46 -2.49
CA MET A 138 -8.02 0.11 -1.76
C MET A 138 -8.91 -0.97 -1.15
N ILE A 139 -9.21 -2.06 -1.89
CA ILE A 139 -9.90 -3.24 -1.31
C ILE A 139 -9.08 -3.77 -0.14
N TRP A 140 -7.77 -3.97 -0.33
CA TRP A 140 -6.89 -4.49 0.71
C TRP A 140 -6.90 -3.62 1.97
N SER A 141 -6.70 -2.31 1.81
CA SER A 141 -6.69 -1.39 2.93
C SER A 141 -8.05 -1.29 3.61
N LEU A 142 -9.16 -1.32 2.85
CA LEU A 142 -10.51 -1.27 3.41
C LEU A 142 -10.84 -2.54 4.20
N CYS A 143 -10.44 -3.72 3.71
CA CYS A 143 -10.60 -4.98 4.43
C CYS A 143 -9.80 -4.96 5.75
N MET A 144 -8.54 -4.50 5.71
CA MET A 144 -7.70 -4.38 6.92
C MET A 144 -8.26 -3.35 7.90
N LEU A 145 -8.75 -2.22 7.41
CA LEU A 145 -9.38 -1.18 8.23
C LEU A 145 -10.66 -1.69 8.88
N ALA A 146 -11.52 -2.39 8.12
CA ALA A 146 -12.77 -2.94 8.64
C ALA A 146 -12.52 -3.98 9.74
N LEU A 147 -11.52 -4.85 9.55
CA LEU A 147 -11.11 -5.81 10.56
C LEU A 147 -10.55 -5.13 11.81
N GLY A 148 -9.70 -4.12 11.65
CA GLY A 148 -9.12 -3.36 12.77
C GLY A 148 -10.16 -2.55 13.55
N LEU A 149 -11.09 -1.87 12.86
CA LEU A 149 -12.19 -1.15 13.52
C LEU A 149 -13.15 -2.12 14.21
N GLY A 150 -13.42 -3.27 13.61
CA GLY A 150 -14.25 -4.29 14.23
C GLY A 150 -13.60 -4.90 15.47
N SER A 151 -12.31 -5.22 15.42
CA SER A 151 -11.60 -5.73 16.59
C SER A 151 -11.54 -4.70 17.72
N LEU A 152 -11.28 -3.43 17.42
CA LEU A 152 -11.34 -2.34 18.41
C LEU A 152 -12.75 -2.17 19.00
N THR A 153 -13.79 -2.31 18.18
CA THR A 153 -15.18 -2.23 18.65
C THR A 153 -15.51 -3.37 19.61
N LEU A 154 -15.10 -4.60 19.27
CA LEU A 154 -15.29 -5.78 20.11
C LEU A 154 -14.52 -5.68 21.43
N ILE A 155 -13.28 -5.18 21.41
CA ILE A 155 -12.51 -4.86 22.63
C ILE A 155 -13.22 -3.77 23.44
N GLY A 156 -13.78 -2.74 22.80
CA GLY A 156 -14.57 -1.72 23.48
C GLY A 156 -15.80 -2.30 24.18
N VAL A 157 -16.51 -3.22 23.53
CA VAL A 157 -17.66 -3.93 24.13
C VAL A 157 -17.20 -4.79 25.30
N SER A 158 -16.09 -5.51 25.17
CA SER A 158 -15.47 -6.28 26.26
C SER A 158 -15.22 -5.41 27.50
N LEU A 159 -14.60 -4.25 27.31
CA LEU A 159 -14.28 -3.29 28.38
C LEU A 159 -15.52 -2.68 29.06
N ILE A 160 -16.67 -2.62 28.37
CA ILE A 160 -17.93 -2.08 28.91
C ILE A 160 -18.78 -3.17 29.57
N THR A 161 -18.75 -4.38 29.03
CA THR A 161 -19.67 -5.47 29.43
C THR A 161 -19.13 -6.33 30.55
N ILE A 162 -17.81 -6.35 30.76
CA ILE A 162 -17.18 -7.13 31.82
C ILE A 162 -16.57 -6.16 32.83
N ASP A 163 -16.85 -6.39 34.12
CA ASP A 163 -16.00 -5.94 35.24
C ASP A 163 -14.66 -6.70 35.17
N ALA A 164 -13.96 -6.58 34.04
CA ALA A 164 -12.78 -7.38 33.76
C ALA A 164 -11.73 -6.99 34.80
N PRO A 165 -11.21 -7.94 35.59
CA PRO A 165 -10.17 -7.62 36.53
C PRO A 165 -8.99 -7.08 35.73
N LEU A 166 -8.69 -5.78 35.87
CA LEU A 166 -7.51 -5.10 35.33
C LEU A 166 -6.18 -5.80 35.71
N LYS A 167 -6.25 -6.81 36.58
CA LYS A 167 -5.18 -7.71 37.01
C LYS A 167 -5.60 -9.17 36.76
N GLY A 168 -5.55 -9.61 35.50
CA GLY A 168 -5.68 -11.01 35.11
C GLY A 168 -4.64 -11.35 34.05
N ASP A 169 -4.10 -12.58 34.10
CA ASP A 169 -3.15 -13.07 33.11
C ASP A 169 -3.77 -13.05 31.70
N ALA A 170 -2.94 -12.88 30.65
CA ALA A 170 -3.39 -12.70 29.26
C ALA A 170 -4.27 -13.85 28.73
N ILE A 171 -4.22 -15.04 29.33
CA ILE A 171 -5.05 -16.19 28.97
C ILE A 171 -6.49 -16.03 29.47
N VAL A 172 -6.71 -15.33 30.59
CA VAL A 172 -8.05 -15.06 31.15
C VAL A 172 -8.89 -14.17 30.22
N TRP A 173 -8.23 -13.40 29.35
CA TRP A 173 -8.92 -12.61 28.31
C TRP A 173 -9.51 -13.47 27.19
N LEU A 174 -9.06 -14.72 26.99
CA LEU A 174 -9.66 -15.62 25.99
C LEU A 174 -10.99 -16.23 26.44
N ASP A 175 -11.28 -16.21 27.75
CA ASP A 175 -12.56 -16.67 28.29
C ASP A 175 -13.68 -15.66 28.02
N ASP A 176 -13.33 -14.39 27.75
CA ASP A 176 -14.29 -13.40 27.29
C ASP A 176 -14.63 -13.62 25.80
N PRO A 177 -15.91 -13.87 25.45
CA PRO A 177 -16.31 -14.04 24.07
C PRO A 177 -15.92 -12.84 23.18
N TRP A 178 -16.06 -11.61 23.67
CA TRP A 178 -15.80 -10.42 22.86
C TRP A 178 -14.32 -10.23 22.54
N ALA A 179 -13.45 -10.41 23.53
CA ALA A 179 -12.00 -10.40 23.34
C ALA A 179 -11.55 -11.55 22.42
N ALA A 180 -12.10 -12.76 22.57
CA ALA A 180 -11.80 -13.88 21.66
C ALA A 180 -12.23 -13.59 20.21
N ALA A 181 -13.42 -13.01 19.99
CA ALA A 181 -13.86 -12.59 18.67
C ALA A 181 -12.99 -11.48 18.08
N ALA A 182 -12.58 -10.49 18.89
CA ALA A 182 -11.66 -9.45 18.46
C ALA A 182 -10.32 -10.03 18.03
N TRP A 183 -9.80 -10.99 18.78
CA TRP A 183 -8.57 -11.70 18.47
C TRP A 183 -8.67 -12.46 17.15
N LEU A 184 -9.79 -13.15 16.90
CA LEU A 184 -10.05 -13.83 15.63
C LEU A 184 -10.05 -12.85 14.44
N TRP A 185 -10.62 -11.65 14.60
CA TRP A 185 -10.59 -10.63 13.54
C TRP A 185 -9.18 -10.06 13.30
N CYS A 186 -8.40 -9.88 14.38
CA CYS A 186 -6.99 -9.54 14.26
C CYS A 186 -6.23 -10.64 13.50
N LEU A 187 -6.51 -11.91 13.79
CA LEU A 187 -5.89 -13.05 13.13
C LEU A 187 -6.25 -13.10 11.63
N GLN A 188 -7.50 -12.82 11.25
CA GLN A 188 -7.88 -12.59 9.85
C GLN A 188 -7.09 -11.45 9.21
N GLY A 189 -6.87 -10.36 9.95
CA GLY A 189 -6.05 -9.24 9.51
C GLY A 189 -4.61 -9.67 9.23
N VAL A 190 -4.00 -10.43 10.14
CA VAL A 190 -2.65 -10.99 9.96
C VAL A 190 -2.60 -11.91 8.74
N TRP A 191 -3.60 -12.77 8.54
CA TRP A 191 -3.68 -13.62 7.34
C TRP A 191 -3.79 -12.81 6.04
N ASN A 192 -4.53 -11.72 6.05
CA ASN A 192 -4.65 -10.80 4.92
C ASN A 192 -3.42 -9.91 4.74
N LEU A 193 -2.58 -9.73 5.75
CA LEU A 193 -1.31 -9.02 5.65
C LEU A 193 -0.22 -9.92 5.06
N LEU A 194 -0.24 -11.20 5.41
CA LEU A 194 0.78 -12.16 4.98
C LEU A 194 0.63 -12.55 3.49
N PRO A 195 1.75 -12.72 2.75
CA PRO A 195 1.75 -13.05 1.33
C PRO A 195 1.45 -14.54 1.03
N LEU A 196 0.43 -15.08 1.70
CA LEU A 196 -0.01 -16.47 1.61
C LEU A 196 -0.67 -16.80 0.27
N PRO A 197 -0.64 -18.08 -0.15
CA PRO A 197 -1.32 -18.48 -1.38
C PRO A 197 -2.82 -18.21 -1.26
N GLN A 198 -3.41 -17.66 -2.33
CA GLN A 198 -4.84 -17.32 -2.38
C GLN A 198 -5.30 -16.32 -1.30
N SER A 199 -4.39 -15.49 -0.77
CA SER A 199 -4.74 -14.37 0.09
C SER A 199 -4.67 -13.04 -0.67
N LEU A 200 -5.42 -12.05 -0.20
CA LEU A 200 -5.33 -10.69 -0.72
C LEU A 200 -3.97 -10.05 -0.43
N GLY A 201 -3.34 -10.42 0.69
CA GLY A 201 -2.00 -9.98 1.07
C GLY A 201 -0.95 -10.30 0.01
N ARG A 202 -1.01 -11.49 -0.60
CA ARG A 202 -0.09 -11.84 -1.70
C ARG A 202 -0.24 -10.93 -2.91
N VAL A 203 -1.48 -10.64 -3.31
CA VAL A 203 -1.75 -9.73 -4.43
C VAL A 203 -1.34 -8.30 -4.07
N GLY A 204 -1.67 -7.86 -2.86
CA GLY A 204 -1.27 -6.55 -2.32
C GLY A 204 0.25 -6.37 -2.34
N TRP A 205 1.00 -7.33 -1.80
CA TRP A 205 2.47 -7.29 -1.83
C TRP A 205 3.04 -7.36 -3.25
N ALA A 206 2.52 -8.23 -4.13
CA ALA A 206 2.99 -8.29 -5.52
C ALA A 206 2.87 -6.93 -6.21
N LEU A 207 1.82 -6.21 -5.87
CA LEU A 207 1.48 -4.92 -6.43
C LEU A 207 2.28 -3.77 -5.78
N VAL A 208 2.57 -3.85 -4.48
CA VAL A 208 3.57 -3.00 -3.81
C VAL A 208 4.94 -3.17 -4.47
N PHE A 209 5.39 -4.41 -4.68
CA PHE A 209 6.64 -4.70 -5.38
C PHE A 209 6.61 -4.22 -6.84
N ALA A 210 5.50 -4.35 -7.56
CA ALA A 210 5.37 -3.79 -8.90
C ALA A 210 5.45 -2.25 -8.91
N LEU A 211 4.87 -1.59 -7.90
CA LEU A 211 4.90 -0.12 -7.76
C LEU A 211 6.29 0.41 -7.42
N PHE A 212 7.02 -0.27 -6.53
CA PHE A 212 8.28 0.22 -5.98
C PHE A 212 9.54 -0.45 -6.55
N GLY A 213 9.42 -1.67 -7.08
CA GLY A 213 10.53 -2.58 -7.37
C GLY A 213 11.34 -2.31 -8.65
N GLY A 214 10.92 -1.38 -9.50
CA GLY A 214 11.71 -1.02 -10.69
C GLY A 214 10.87 -0.38 -11.77
N GLY A 215 11.42 0.62 -12.48
CA GLY A 215 10.73 1.31 -13.58
C GLY A 215 10.44 0.37 -14.75
N PRO A 216 9.79 0.85 -15.83
CA PRO A 216 9.54 0.06 -17.04
C PRO A 216 10.82 -0.51 -17.69
N THR A 217 12.00 -0.04 -17.27
CA THR A 217 13.31 -0.50 -17.73
C THR A 217 13.94 -1.59 -16.87
N HIS A 218 13.35 -1.95 -15.72
CA HIS A 218 13.91 -2.97 -14.83
C HIS A 218 13.46 -4.37 -15.22
N ASP A 219 14.40 -5.32 -15.24
CA ASP A 219 14.10 -6.72 -15.50
C ASP A 219 13.09 -7.26 -14.45
N PRO A 220 11.89 -7.71 -14.87
CA PRO A 220 10.86 -8.22 -13.96
C PRO A 220 11.35 -9.36 -13.07
N ARG A 221 12.38 -10.10 -13.52
CA ARG A 221 13.00 -11.18 -12.75
C ARG A 221 13.64 -10.70 -11.45
N ILE A 222 14.19 -9.49 -11.44
CA ILE A 222 14.84 -8.92 -10.25
C ILE A 222 13.78 -8.63 -9.18
N CYS A 223 12.70 -7.97 -9.57
CA CYS A 223 11.61 -7.65 -8.65
C CYS A 223 10.91 -8.90 -8.12
N LEU A 224 10.71 -9.92 -8.97
CA LEU A 224 10.21 -11.22 -8.54
C LEU A 224 11.16 -11.90 -7.53
N ARG A 225 12.49 -11.86 -7.76
CA ARG A 225 13.48 -12.36 -6.79
C ARG A 225 13.39 -11.60 -5.47
N SER A 226 13.25 -10.27 -5.51
CA SER A 226 13.06 -9.45 -4.31
C SER A 226 11.78 -9.81 -3.56
N MET A 227 10.67 -10.04 -4.27
CA MET A 227 9.43 -10.48 -3.66
C MET A 227 9.56 -11.86 -3.00
N ARG A 228 10.23 -12.82 -3.66
CA ARG A 228 10.51 -14.14 -3.07
C ARG A 228 11.38 -14.03 -1.81
N ALA A 229 12.45 -13.24 -1.87
CA ALA A 229 13.30 -12.98 -0.72
C ALA A 229 12.52 -12.34 0.44
N TRP A 230 11.58 -11.43 0.15
CA TRP A 230 10.70 -10.84 1.14
C TRP A 230 9.76 -11.85 1.81
N ILE A 231 9.16 -12.76 1.03
CA ILE A 231 8.32 -13.83 1.58
C ILE A 231 9.16 -14.76 2.47
N ILE A 232 10.38 -15.10 2.07
CA ILE A 232 11.31 -15.90 2.89
C ILE A 232 11.68 -15.15 4.17
N ALA A 233 11.96 -13.85 4.08
CA ALA A 233 12.24 -13.02 5.25
C ALA A 233 11.04 -12.98 6.21
N MET A 234 9.81 -12.86 5.70
CA MET A 234 8.58 -12.94 6.49
C MET A 234 8.39 -14.32 7.14
N ALA A 235 8.71 -15.41 6.43
CA ALA A 235 8.67 -16.76 6.98
C ALA A 235 9.65 -16.92 8.16
N LEU A 236 10.89 -16.43 8.00
CA LEU A 236 11.91 -16.44 9.05
C LEU A 236 11.53 -15.54 10.22
N LEU A 237 10.99 -14.34 9.95
CA LEU A 237 10.50 -13.42 10.99
C LEU A 237 9.33 -14.04 11.77
N THR A 238 8.42 -14.73 11.09
CA THR A 238 7.31 -15.45 11.74
C THR A 238 7.83 -16.58 12.62
N LEU A 239 8.86 -17.32 12.16
CA LEU A 239 9.46 -18.40 12.94
C LEU A 239 10.18 -17.86 14.18
N VAL A 240 11.11 -16.93 14.00
CA VAL A 240 11.94 -16.39 15.09
C VAL A 240 11.08 -15.56 16.03
N GLY A 241 10.29 -14.62 15.50
CA GLY A 241 9.41 -13.76 16.27
C GLY A 241 8.30 -14.53 16.98
N GLY A 242 7.69 -15.52 16.31
CA GLY A 242 6.67 -16.38 16.91
C GLY A 242 7.22 -17.22 18.05
N ASN A 243 8.38 -17.86 17.88
CA ASN A 243 9.01 -18.61 18.97
C ASN A 243 9.46 -17.71 20.12
N LEU A 244 10.00 -16.52 19.81
CA LEU A 244 10.37 -15.54 20.82
C LEU A 244 9.15 -15.11 21.64
N LEU A 245 8.04 -14.76 20.98
CA LEU A 245 6.79 -14.39 21.64
C LEU A 245 6.22 -15.54 22.48
N LEU A 246 6.28 -16.78 21.99
CA LEU A 246 5.87 -17.94 22.78
C LEU A 246 6.76 -18.17 24.00
N SER A 247 8.08 -17.93 23.87
CA SER A 247 9.02 -18.07 24.99
C SER A 247 8.84 -16.98 26.05
N THR A 248 8.51 -15.75 25.66
CA THR A 248 8.36 -14.62 26.59
C THR A 248 6.97 -14.51 27.21
N SER A 249 5.94 -15.04 26.55
CA SER A 249 4.56 -14.99 27.03
C SER A 249 4.24 -15.94 28.18
N GLY A 250 5.15 -16.86 28.54
CA GLY A 250 4.91 -17.84 29.60
C GLY A 250 3.85 -18.89 29.27
N VAL A 251 3.33 -18.92 28.04
CA VAL A 251 2.34 -19.90 27.55
C VAL A 251 2.88 -21.34 27.69
N THR A 252 4.19 -21.52 27.52
CA THR A 252 4.90 -22.80 27.75
C THR A 252 4.80 -23.28 29.20
N SER A 253 4.83 -22.38 30.16
CA SER A 253 4.68 -22.69 31.59
C SER A 253 3.22 -22.80 32.04
N GLN A 254 2.29 -22.03 31.45
CA GLN A 254 0.89 -21.95 31.89
C GLN A 254 0.01 -23.08 31.35
N ALA A 255 0.25 -23.59 30.13
CA ALA A 255 -0.57 -24.63 29.50
C ALA A 255 -0.24 -26.06 29.97
N GLY A 256 0.25 -26.24 31.21
CA GLY A 256 0.67 -27.55 31.72
C GLY A 256 1.78 -28.23 30.90
N GLY A 257 2.63 -27.43 30.21
CA GLY A 257 3.68 -27.93 29.32
C GLY A 257 3.23 -28.21 27.88
N MET A 258 1.94 -28.08 27.54
CA MET A 258 1.43 -28.31 26.18
C MET A 258 1.51 -27.08 25.26
N ALA A 259 2.70 -26.47 25.14
CA ALA A 259 2.93 -25.42 24.14
C ALA A 259 3.04 -25.94 22.70
N TRP A 260 3.03 -27.26 22.51
CA TRP A 260 3.19 -27.90 21.21
C TRP A 260 2.20 -27.40 20.14
N PRO A 261 0.90 -27.17 20.39
CA PRO A 261 -0.03 -26.66 19.38
C PRO A 261 0.33 -25.25 18.90
N ALA A 262 0.78 -24.38 19.79
CA ALA A 262 1.21 -23.02 19.43
C ALA A 262 2.52 -23.04 18.65
N VAL A 263 3.49 -23.85 19.10
CA VAL A 263 4.77 -24.03 18.39
C VAL A 263 4.56 -24.63 17.00
N THR A 264 3.75 -25.69 16.90
CA THR A 264 3.41 -26.31 15.61
C THR A 264 2.64 -25.36 14.70
N GLY A 265 1.76 -24.52 15.25
CA GLY A 265 1.09 -23.45 14.50
C GLY A 265 2.07 -22.44 13.90
N VAL A 266 3.02 -21.93 14.70
CA VAL A 266 4.06 -20.99 14.25
C VAL A 266 4.98 -21.65 13.20
N VAL A 267 5.45 -22.87 13.47
CA VAL A 267 6.31 -23.62 12.55
C VAL A 267 5.58 -23.94 11.25
N GLY A 268 4.33 -24.40 11.35
CA GLY A 268 3.47 -24.71 10.21
C GLY A 268 3.20 -23.48 9.35
N LEU A 269 2.89 -22.34 9.96
CA LEU A 269 2.70 -21.07 9.25
C LEU A 269 3.99 -20.60 8.57
N SER A 270 5.14 -20.70 9.25
CA SER A 270 6.44 -20.37 8.67
C SER A 270 6.79 -21.25 7.48
N LEU A 271 6.62 -22.58 7.61
CA LEU A 271 6.81 -23.54 6.52
C LEU A 271 5.84 -23.26 5.36
N TRP A 272 4.60 -22.89 5.67
CA TRP A 272 3.62 -22.54 4.65
C TRP A 272 4.02 -21.27 3.90
N LEU A 273 4.49 -20.23 4.59
CA LEU A 273 5.05 -19.03 3.96
C LEU A 273 6.28 -19.35 3.11
N PHE A 274 7.19 -20.17 3.62
CA PHE A 274 8.41 -20.58 2.93
C PHE A 274 8.10 -21.33 1.63
N THR A 275 7.22 -22.33 1.70
CA THR A 275 6.74 -23.06 0.50
C THR A 275 6.00 -22.14 -0.46
N SER A 276 5.28 -21.15 0.06
CA SER A 276 4.58 -20.16 -0.76
C SER A 276 5.55 -19.32 -1.62
N ALA A 277 6.78 -19.05 -1.17
CA ALA A 277 7.76 -18.26 -1.92
C ALA A 277 8.15 -18.91 -3.25
N GLY A 278 8.17 -20.24 -3.31
CA GLY A 278 8.48 -21.02 -4.51
C GLY A 278 7.31 -21.21 -5.47
N SER A 279 6.10 -20.80 -5.10
CA SER A 279 4.89 -21.13 -5.87
C SER A 279 4.86 -20.47 -7.26
N PRO A 280 4.41 -21.20 -8.31
CA PRO A 280 4.21 -20.65 -9.65
C PRO A 280 3.08 -19.61 -9.68
N ASP A 281 2.15 -19.66 -8.73
CA ASP A 281 1.09 -18.66 -8.58
C ASP A 281 1.67 -17.25 -8.39
N LEU A 282 2.78 -17.14 -7.65
CA LEU A 282 3.45 -15.86 -7.43
C LEU A 282 3.96 -15.26 -8.74
N THR A 283 4.55 -16.10 -9.61
CA THR A 283 5.06 -15.67 -10.90
C THR A 283 3.92 -15.28 -11.83
N ALA A 284 2.83 -16.06 -11.84
CA ALA A 284 1.66 -15.77 -12.65
C ALA A 284 0.98 -14.45 -12.23
N ILE A 285 0.79 -14.23 -10.92
CA ILE A 285 0.23 -12.98 -10.39
C ILE A 285 1.14 -11.81 -10.78
N TYR A 286 2.44 -11.92 -10.53
CA TYR A 286 3.38 -10.85 -10.83
C TYR A 286 3.46 -10.55 -12.33
N GLU A 287 3.60 -11.56 -13.20
CA GLU A 287 3.61 -11.37 -14.66
C GLU A 287 2.29 -10.77 -15.15
N SER A 288 1.16 -11.17 -14.59
CA SER A 288 -0.14 -10.61 -14.95
C SER A 288 -0.24 -9.12 -14.61
N ILE A 289 0.34 -8.70 -13.48
CA ILE A 289 0.37 -7.30 -13.05
C ILE A 289 1.35 -6.51 -13.92
N VAL A 290 2.57 -7.01 -14.12
CA VAL A 290 3.63 -6.30 -14.87
C VAL A 290 3.30 -6.20 -16.34
N ARG A 291 2.97 -7.32 -17.02
CA ARG A 291 2.64 -7.27 -18.45
C ARG A 291 1.48 -6.33 -18.71
N ARG A 292 0.45 -6.34 -17.85
CA ARG A 292 -0.71 -5.46 -18.02
C ARG A 292 -0.40 -4.00 -17.67
N ALA A 293 0.51 -3.75 -16.72
CA ALA A 293 1.00 -2.40 -16.45
C ALA A 293 1.73 -1.82 -17.68
N GLU A 294 2.56 -2.62 -18.36
CA GLU A 294 3.26 -2.24 -19.60
C GLU A 294 2.30 -1.91 -20.75
N TYR A 295 1.23 -2.70 -20.96
CA TYR A 295 0.23 -2.40 -22.01
C TYR A 295 -0.47 -1.05 -21.81
N THR A 296 -0.73 -0.63 -20.57
CA THR A 296 -1.27 0.71 -20.26
C THR A 296 -0.27 1.85 -20.45
N GLU A 297 1.03 1.58 -20.63
CA GLU A 297 2.00 2.64 -20.97
C GLU A 297 1.96 3.02 -22.45
N VAL A 298 1.52 2.10 -23.32
CA VAL A 298 1.50 2.30 -24.79
C VAL A 298 0.22 2.98 -25.27
N GLY A 299 -0.89 2.85 -24.53
CA GLY A 299 -2.19 3.45 -24.86
C GLY A 299 -2.76 4.27 -23.71
N GLU A 300 -2.62 5.59 -23.78
CA GLU A 300 -3.31 6.59 -22.95
C GLU A 300 -3.11 6.57 -21.42
N ARG A 301 -2.48 7.66 -20.93
CA ARG A 301 -2.62 8.18 -19.55
C ARG A 301 -2.15 7.29 -18.40
N ASN A 302 -0.91 6.82 -18.51
CA ASN A 302 0.02 6.41 -17.44
C ASN A 302 -0.44 6.70 -15.98
N VAL A 303 -1.30 5.84 -15.41
CA VAL A 303 -1.82 5.98 -14.04
C VAL A 303 -0.74 5.50 -13.06
N ILE A 304 -0.06 4.40 -13.36
CA ILE A 304 1.01 3.82 -12.54
C ILE A 304 2.24 4.75 -12.53
N GLY A 305 2.67 5.26 -13.68
CA GLY A 305 3.73 6.27 -13.77
C GLY A 305 3.39 7.56 -12.98
N ARG A 306 2.13 8.03 -13.05
CA ARG A 306 1.68 9.18 -12.24
C ARG A 306 1.63 8.89 -10.75
N PHE A 307 1.16 7.72 -10.32
CA PHE A 307 1.14 7.34 -8.91
C PHE A 307 2.56 7.19 -8.36
N ARG A 308 3.48 6.58 -9.12
CA ARG A 308 4.90 6.48 -8.74
C ARG A 308 5.58 7.84 -8.67
N GLY A 309 5.31 8.72 -9.64
CA GLY A 309 5.74 10.11 -9.62
C GLY A 309 5.08 10.94 -8.51
N ARG A 310 3.96 10.47 -7.93
CA ARG A 310 3.21 11.21 -6.91
C ARG A 310 3.44 10.76 -5.47
N PHE A 311 3.68 9.47 -5.24
CA PHE A 311 3.69 8.85 -3.91
C PHE A 311 4.97 8.05 -3.60
N GLY A 312 5.99 8.06 -4.47
CA GLY A 312 7.27 7.43 -4.16
C GLY A 312 8.10 8.25 -3.14
N PRO A 313 8.80 7.62 -2.18
CA PRO A 313 9.68 8.34 -1.24
C PRO A 313 10.74 9.17 -1.96
N LEU A 314 11.28 8.64 -3.07
CA LEU A 314 12.18 9.35 -3.97
C LEU A 314 11.51 10.54 -4.68
N ALA A 315 10.22 10.46 -5.01
CA ALA A 315 9.48 11.56 -5.62
C ALA A 315 9.18 12.66 -4.60
N THR A 316 8.84 12.30 -3.36
CA THR A 316 8.70 13.23 -2.25
C THR A 316 10.03 13.94 -1.97
N TRP A 317 11.14 13.22 -1.99
CA TRP A 317 12.49 13.78 -1.86
C TRP A 317 12.84 14.74 -3.00
N ARG A 318 12.56 14.36 -4.26
CA ARG A 318 12.77 15.24 -5.42
C ARG A 318 11.93 16.52 -5.34
N ARG A 319 10.68 16.44 -4.89
CA ARG A 319 9.83 17.63 -4.67
C ARG A 319 10.37 18.53 -3.57
N PHE A 320 10.86 17.94 -2.49
CA PHE A 320 11.48 18.71 -1.41
C PHE A 320 12.72 19.45 -1.92
N ARG A 321 13.55 18.78 -2.72
CA ARG A 321 14.73 19.39 -3.35
C ARG A 321 14.35 20.49 -4.33
N ALA A 322 13.37 20.25 -5.20
CA ALA A 322 12.87 21.26 -6.15
C ALA A 322 12.29 22.49 -5.42
N ARG A 323 11.51 22.29 -4.35
CA ARG A 323 11.02 23.40 -3.50
C ARG A 323 12.15 24.19 -2.86
N ARG A 324 13.24 23.53 -2.45
CA ARG A 324 14.44 24.21 -1.93
C ARG A 324 15.12 25.05 -3.01
N GLU A 325 15.26 24.50 -4.22
CA GLU A 325 15.85 25.21 -5.35
C GLU A 325 14.98 26.40 -5.78
N ASP A 326 13.66 26.23 -5.83
CA ASP A 326 12.71 27.31 -6.15
C ASP A 326 12.68 28.40 -5.07
N ALA A 327 12.74 28.01 -3.78
CA ALA A 327 12.86 28.97 -2.68
C ALA A 327 14.16 29.79 -2.78
N ALA A 328 15.29 29.13 -3.10
CA ALA A 328 16.56 29.81 -3.31
C ALA A 328 16.51 30.76 -4.53
N LYS A 329 15.86 30.34 -5.62
CA LYS A 329 15.64 31.22 -6.79
C LYS A 329 14.78 32.42 -6.44
N HIS A 330 13.69 32.23 -5.69
CA HIS A 330 12.84 33.34 -5.26
C HIS A 330 13.55 34.30 -4.31
N GLN A 331 14.43 33.83 -3.43
CA GLN A 331 15.26 34.70 -2.60
C GLN A 331 16.19 35.55 -3.45
N ARG A 332 16.91 34.93 -4.40
CA ARG A 332 17.78 35.66 -5.34
C ARG A 332 16.99 36.69 -6.15
N LEU A 333 15.81 36.33 -6.63
CA LEU A 333 14.97 37.22 -7.44
C LEU A 333 14.41 38.39 -6.61
N ARG A 334 14.14 38.19 -5.32
CA ARG A 334 13.79 39.28 -4.40
C ARG A 334 14.99 40.20 -4.12
N GLU A 335 16.17 39.63 -3.93
CA GLU A 335 17.39 40.41 -3.73
C GLU A 335 17.72 41.26 -4.96
N THR A 336 17.59 40.71 -6.17
CA THR A 336 17.79 41.49 -7.41
C THR A 336 16.73 42.57 -7.57
N MET A 337 15.45 42.26 -7.34
CA MET A 337 14.37 43.24 -7.43
C MET A 337 14.52 44.38 -6.41
N GLN A 338 15.00 44.08 -5.19
CA GLN A 338 15.30 45.11 -4.19
C GLN A 338 16.50 45.98 -4.58
N ARG A 339 17.50 45.44 -5.28
CA ARG A 339 18.62 46.22 -5.81
C ARG A 339 18.17 47.13 -6.93
N GLU A 340 17.47 46.60 -7.92
CA GLU A 340 16.94 47.37 -9.05
C GLU A 340 16.01 48.50 -8.56
N HIS A 341 15.19 48.25 -7.53
CA HIS A 341 14.32 49.29 -6.99
C HIS A 341 15.11 50.42 -6.29
N ARG A 342 16.17 50.08 -5.55
CA ARG A 342 17.05 51.09 -4.93
C ARG A 342 17.82 51.88 -5.98
N GLU A 343 18.31 51.21 -7.02
CA GLU A 343 19.00 51.87 -8.13
C GLU A 343 18.07 52.80 -8.91
N ALA A 344 16.80 52.41 -9.11
CA ALA A 344 15.79 53.26 -9.71
C ALA A 344 15.42 54.48 -8.85
N ASP A 345 15.28 54.29 -7.54
CA ASP A 345 15.05 55.38 -6.58
C ASP A 345 16.24 56.36 -6.58
N ASP A 346 17.47 55.85 -6.56
CA ASP A 346 18.68 56.68 -6.61
C ASP A 346 18.78 57.44 -7.95
N ALA A 347 18.47 56.81 -9.08
CA ALA A 347 18.44 57.46 -10.39
C ALA A 347 17.41 58.61 -10.44
N SER A 348 16.20 58.40 -9.89
CA SER A 348 15.17 59.44 -9.84
C SER A 348 15.59 60.64 -8.98
N ARG A 349 16.31 60.39 -7.88
CA ARG A 349 16.88 61.45 -7.02
C ARG A 349 18.00 62.20 -7.73
N VAL A 350 18.86 61.51 -8.46
CA VAL A 350 19.93 62.13 -9.24
C VAL A 350 19.35 63.08 -10.30
N ASP A 351 18.30 62.68 -11.00
CA ASP A 351 17.63 63.55 -11.97
C ASP A 351 17.04 64.82 -11.32
N GLU A 352 16.39 64.68 -10.16
CA GLU A 352 15.87 65.83 -9.41
C GLU A 352 16.99 66.77 -8.95
N ILE A 353 18.11 66.21 -8.47
CA ILE A 353 19.30 66.95 -8.05
C ILE A 353 19.93 67.68 -9.24
N LEU A 354 20.04 67.03 -10.40
CA LEU A 354 20.58 67.64 -11.63
C LEU A 354 19.69 68.78 -12.11
N GLN A 355 18.36 68.64 -12.00
CA GLN A 355 17.42 69.69 -12.36
C GLN A 355 17.54 70.92 -11.44
N ARG A 356 17.68 70.71 -10.12
CA ARG A 356 17.94 71.80 -9.16
C ARG A 356 19.31 72.43 -9.37
N LEU A 357 20.34 71.62 -9.60
CA LEU A 357 21.69 72.09 -9.91
C LEU A 357 21.70 72.98 -11.15
N HIS A 358 20.91 72.64 -12.17
CA HIS A 358 20.78 73.43 -13.40
C HIS A 358 20.05 74.75 -13.17
N GLN A 359 19.05 74.79 -12.29
CA GLN A 359 18.24 76.00 -12.03
C GLN A 359 18.94 76.99 -11.07
N ASP A 360 19.47 76.50 -9.95
CA ASP A 360 19.92 77.35 -8.83
C ASP A 360 21.44 77.29 -8.58
N GLY A 361 22.18 76.48 -9.35
CA GLY A 361 23.63 76.31 -9.23
C GLY A 361 24.06 75.50 -8.00
N VAL A 362 25.37 75.22 -7.88
CA VAL A 362 25.97 74.31 -6.88
C VAL A 362 25.66 74.70 -5.42
N ALA A 363 25.41 75.99 -5.17
CA ALA A 363 25.11 76.51 -3.84
C ALA A 363 23.78 75.99 -3.26
N SER A 364 22.84 75.59 -4.12
CA SER A 364 21.53 75.04 -3.73
C SER A 364 21.58 73.61 -3.20
N LEU A 365 22.67 72.88 -3.48
CA LEU A 365 22.80 71.47 -3.09
C LEU A 365 23.26 71.33 -1.65
N SER A 366 22.57 70.45 -0.92
CA SER A 366 22.98 69.99 0.41
C SER A 366 24.27 69.18 0.34
N ARG A 367 24.94 69.03 1.50
CA ARG A 367 26.21 68.30 1.59
C ARG A 367 26.06 66.83 1.17
N ASP A 368 24.93 66.22 1.49
CA ASP A 368 24.63 64.81 1.18
C ASP A 368 24.37 64.61 -0.32
N GLU A 369 23.73 65.57 -1.00
CA GLU A 369 23.50 65.52 -2.45
C GLU A 369 24.81 65.72 -3.24
N ARG A 370 25.71 66.57 -2.76
CA ARG A 370 27.05 66.73 -3.36
C ARG A 370 27.87 65.44 -3.23
N GLU A 371 27.79 64.78 -2.09
CA GLU A 371 28.46 63.50 -1.87
C GLU A 371 27.87 62.40 -2.76
N LEU A 372 26.53 62.39 -2.94
CA LEU A 372 25.86 61.47 -3.86
C LEU A 372 26.32 61.68 -5.32
N LEU A 373 26.35 62.92 -5.80
CA LEU A 373 26.84 63.25 -7.14
C LEU A 373 28.33 62.89 -7.34
N GLN A 374 29.15 63.07 -6.31
CA GLN A 374 30.56 62.68 -6.36
C GLN A 374 30.70 61.16 -6.49
N ARG A 375 29.92 60.37 -5.72
CA ARG A 375 29.93 58.91 -5.83
C ARG A 375 29.44 58.42 -7.20
N VAL A 376 28.39 59.03 -7.77
CA VAL A 376 27.89 58.68 -9.11
C VAL A 376 28.90 59.06 -10.20
N SER A 377 29.56 60.21 -10.08
CA SER A 377 30.62 60.64 -10.99
C SER A 377 31.83 59.68 -10.98
N GLU A 378 32.25 59.24 -9.79
CA GLU A 378 33.30 58.23 -9.65
C GLU A 378 32.87 56.87 -10.21
N ALA A 379 31.62 56.45 -10.00
CA ALA A 379 31.08 55.21 -10.54
C ALA A 379 31.05 55.21 -12.08
N LEU A 380 30.54 56.29 -12.70
CA LEU A 380 30.55 56.45 -14.17
C LEU A 380 31.96 56.51 -14.76
N LYS A 381 32.90 57.13 -14.04
CA LYS A 381 34.31 57.17 -14.45
C LYS A 381 34.94 55.78 -14.43
N ASN A 382 34.63 54.97 -13.41
CA ASN A 382 35.10 53.59 -13.32
C ASN A 382 34.46 52.70 -14.40
N GLU A 383 33.16 52.82 -14.64
CA GLU A 383 32.46 52.08 -15.70
C GLU A 383 33.04 52.40 -17.09
N ARG A 384 33.36 53.67 -17.35
CA ARG A 384 34.02 54.08 -18.60
C ARG A 384 35.43 53.46 -18.74
N GLN A 385 36.19 53.37 -17.65
CA GLN A 385 37.50 52.72 -17.65
C GLN A 385 37.42 51.21 -17.84
N ASP A 386 36.38 50.56 -17.30
CA ASP A 386 36.15 49.13 -17.48
C ASP A 386 35.72 48.82 -18.92
N ILE A 387 34.86 49.65 -19.52
CA ILE A 387 34.50 49.53 -20.95
C ILE A 387 35.74 49.70 -21.83
N GLU A 388 36.60 50.69 -21.55
CA GLU A 388 37.86 50.90 -22.28
C GLU A 388 38.79 49.69 -22.19
N ARG A 389 38.89 49.05 -21.00
CA ARG A 389 39.66 47.81 -20.81
C ARG A 389 39.09 46.61 -21.55
N ASP A 390 37.77 46.44 -21.55
CA ASP A 390 37.12 45.33 -22.25
C ASP A 390 37.31 45.44 -23.77
N VAL A 391 37.29 46.66 -24.31
CA VAL A 391 37.58 46.93 -25.72
C VAL A 391 39.03 46.63 -26.06
N ASP A 392 39.98 47.10 -25.25
CA ASP A 392 41.43 46.84 -25.43
C ASP A 392 41.80 45.34 -25.28
N SER A 393 40.97 44.54 -24.60
CA SER A 393 41.17 43.10 -24.43
C SER A 393 40.64 42.23 -25.59
N GLN A 394 39.86 42.83 -26.49
CA GLN A 394 39.28 42.17 -27.66
C GLN A 394 40.05 42.42 -28.97
N GLU A 395 41.02 43.35 -28.97
CA GLU A 395 42.07 43.50 -29.99
C GLU A 395 43.29 42.63 -29.65
#